data_AF-A0A6N8ZAT4-F1
#
_entry.id   AF-A0A6N8ZAT4-F1
#
_cell.length_a   1.000
_cell.length_b   1.000
_cell.length_c   1.000
_cell.angle_alpha   90.00
_cell.angle_beta   90.00
_cell.angle_gamma   90.00
#
_symmetry.space_group_name_H-M   'P 1'
#
loop_
_entity.id
_entity.type
_entity.pdbx_description
1 polymer ?
#
loop_
_entity_poly.entity_id
_entity_poly.type
_entity_poly.pdbx_seq_one_letter_code
_entity_poly.pdbx_strand_id
1 'polypeptide(L)'
;MSVASVPLGQLAEIGPEGRRIRDSYTNSDMPTASGRRALWYHKTDVTRSMMAQTDVYIEPKEAKRHLADSYWEQCSSMLLPHRLRLNLARVIAVTLPEPAVGSIWTPCRPRDPGITKALCLYLNSTPGLLSLLGARDNRVPSYPSFSLDTLRSLTAPDFTELGDAERDLLGGWFDWLANQTMLPFPKMHEDPARRQIDDVVSQALGLDPEWVATLRRELAREPSVSDAKAGPNLE
;
A
#
# COMPACT_ATOMS: atom_id res chain seq x y z
N MET A 1 21.22 13.86 4.93
CA MET A 1 20.28 14.78 4.26
C MET A 1 18.95 14.63 4.98
N SER A 2 18.26 15.73 5.33
CA SER A 2 16.94 15.65 5.98
C SER A 2 15.89 15.90 4.90
N VAL A 3 15.05 14.91 4.62
CA VAL A 3 13.91 15.04 3.69
C VAL A 3 12.70 15.51 4.50
N ALA A 4 11.97 16.53 4.03
CA ALA A 4 10.76 16.96 4.72
C ALA A 4 9.71 15.83 4.74
N SER A 5 8.81 15.84 5.73
CA SER A 5 7.65 14.94 5.74
C SER A 5 6.40 15.72 5.38
N VAL A 6 5.62 15.20 4.44
CA VAL A 6 4.39 15.82 3.93
C VAL A 6 3.23 14.84 3.95
N PRO A 7 1.97 15.32 3.97
CA PRO A 7 0.81 14.47 3.74
C PRO A 7 0.85 13.84 2.34
N LEU A 8 0.51 12.56 2.24
CA LEU A 8 0.47 11.81 0.98
C LEU A 8 -0.42 12.49 -0.07
N GLY A 9 -1.48 13.17 0.36
CA GLY A 9 -2.37 13.94 -0.53
C GLY A 9 -1.67 15.09 -1.27
N GLN A 10 -0.51 15.56 -0.80
CA GLN A 10 0.34 16.52 -1.52
C GLN A 10 1.19 15.83 -2.60
N LEU A 11 1.63 14.59 -2.35
CA LEU A 11 2.46 13.81 -3.27
C LEU A 11 1.66 13.06 -4.35
N ALA A 12 0.45 12.60 -4.01
CA ALA A 12 -0.39 11.79 -4.88
C ALA A 12 -1.87 12.19 -4.88
N GLU A 13 -2.54 11.95 -6.01
CA GLU A 13 -3.99 11.96 -6.11
C GLU A 13 -4.55 10.62 -5.60
N ILE A 14 -5.48 10.69 -4.64
CA ILE A 14 -6.17 9.51 -4.12
C ILE A 14 -7.52 9.38 -4.84
N GLY A 15 -7.66 8.30 -5.59
CA GLY A 15 -8.82 7.98 -6.42
C GLY A 15 -10.03 7.46 -5.63
N PRO A 16 -10.97 6.79 -6.32
CA PRO A 16 -12.23 6.37 -5.72
C PRO A 16 -12.04 5.24 -4.70
N GLU A 17 -12.83 5.31 -3.63
CA GLU A 17 -12.94 4.22 -2.65
C GLU A 17 -13.44 2.94 -3.32
N GLY A 18 -12.84 1.81 -3.00
CA GLY A 18 -13.17 0.53 -3.61
C GLY A 18 -14.63 0.07 -3.43
N ARG A 19 -15.36 0.57 -2.41
CA ARG A 19 -16.82 0.38 -2.33
C ARG A 19 -17.53 0.97 -3.54
N ARG A 20 -17.17 2.18 -3.97
CA ARG A 20 -17.76 2.84 -5.14
C ARG A 20 -17.50 2.04 -6.41
N ILE A 21 -16.33 1.41 -6.50
CA ILE A 21 -15.98 0.48 -7.58
C ILE A 21 -16.90 -0.74 -7.56
N ARG A 22 -17.03 -1.45 -6.43
CA ARG A 22 -17.96 -2.60 -6.31
C ARG A 22 -19.40 -2.24 -6.67
N ASP A 23 -19.83 -1.05 -6.27
CA ASP A 23 -21.19 -0.58 -6.51
C ASP A 23 -21.46 -0.27 -7.98
N SER A 24 -20.43 0.08 -8.76
CA SER A 24 -20.54 0.58 -10.15
C SER A 24 -20.19 -0.45 -11.21
N TYR A 25 -19.49 -1.52 -10.83
CA TYR A 25 -19.02 -2.56 -11.74
C TYR A 25 -19.58 -3.94 -11.38
N THR A 26 -19.69 -4.81 -12.38
CA THR A 26 -19.73 -6.27 -12.23
C THR A 26 -18.35 -6.84 -12.54
N ASN A 27 -17.96 -7.95 -11.89
CA ASN A 27 -16.69 -8.62 -12.14
C ASN A 27 -16.88 -10.01 -12.78
N SER A 28 -15.86 -10.47 -13.50
CA SER A 28 -15.80 -11.77 -14.15
C SER A 28 -14.36 -12.28 -14.11
N ASP A 29 -14.18 -13.59 -13.93
CA ASP A 29 -12.87 -14.25 -14.04
C ASP A 29 -12.40 -14.33 -15.50
N MET A 30 -13.35 -14.33 -16.45
CA MET A 30 -13.09 -14.42 -17.89
C MET A 30 -13.09 -13.05 -18.56
N PRO A 31 -12.23 -12.83 -19.58
CA PRO A 31 -12.26 -11.63 -20.40
C PRO A 31 -13.61 -11.45 -21.08
N THR A 32 -14.04 -10.20 -21.21
CA THR A 32 -15.22 -9.81 -21.99
C THR A 32 -14.80 -8.79 -23.05
N ALA A 33 -15.65 -8.58 -24.07
CA ALA A 33 -15.32 -7.66 -25.17
C ALA A 33 -15.06 -6.21 -24.71
N SER A 34 -15.67 -5.79 -23.59
CA SER A 34 -15.50 -4.45 -23.02
C SER A 34 -14.85 -4.44 -21.63
N GLY A 35 -14.38 -5.61 -21.17
CA GLY A 35 -13.89 -5.82 -19.82
C GLY A 35 -12.53 -5.17 -19.59
N ARG A 36 -12.41 -4.46 -18.48
CA ARG A 36 -11.16 -3.83 -18.03
C ARG A 36 -10.55 -4.63 -16.89
N ARG A 37 -9.23 -4.73 -16.79
CA ARG A 37 -8.57 -5.45 -15.68
C ARG A 37 -8.70 -4.67 -14.37
N ALA A 38 -8.89 -5.37 -13.26
CA ALA A 38 -8.97 -4.77 -11.92
C ALA A 38 -8.36 -5.67 -10.83
N LEU A 39 -8.00 -5.06 -9.70
CA LEU A 39 -7.55 -5.78 -8.50
C LEU A 39 -8.70 -5.90 -7.49
N TRP A 40 -9.37 -7.05 -7.48
CA TRP A 40 -10.68 -7.19 -6.86
C TRP A 40 -10.68 -8.06 -5.62
N TYR A 41 -10.04 -9.23 -5.65
CA TYR A 41 -10.10 -10.17 -4.55
C TYR A 41 -9.10 -9.81 -3.45
N HIS A 42 -9.48 -10.18 -2.24
CA HIS A 42 -8.67 -10.06 -1.03
C HIS A 42 -7.74 -11.25 -0.80
N LYS A 43 -7.57 -12.11 -1.79
CA LYS A 43 -6.77 -13.33 -1.61
C LYS A 43 -5.35 -12.86 -1.28
N THR A 44 -4.92 -13.12 -0.06
CA THR A 44 -3.59 -12.74 0.46
C THR A 44 -2.45 -13.35 -0.36
N ASP A 45 -2.77 -14.37 -1.16
CA ASP A 45 -1.87 -15.00 -2.12
C ASP A 45 -1.60 -14.12 -3.36
N VAL A 46 -2.51 -13.21 -3.70
CA VAL A 46 -2.39 -12.28 -4.84
C VAL A 46 -1.51 -11.08 -4.48
N THR A 47 -1.60 -10.60 -3.23
CA THR A 47 -0.87 -9.41 -2.75
C THR A 47 0.19 -9.81 -1.73
N ARG A 48 1.17 -10.58 -2.21
CA ARG A 48 2.28 -11.13 -1.42
C ARG A 48 3.60 -10.38 -1.62
N SER A 49 3.63 -9.45 -2.57
CA SER A 49 4.80 -8.67 -3.00
C SER A 49 4.35 -7.27 -3.43
N MET A 50 5.28 -6.31 -3.56
CA MET A 50 4.94 -4.94 -3.96
C MET A 50 4.45 -4.88 -5.42
N MET A 51 4.91 -5.77 -6.29
CA MET A 51 4.34 -5.99 -7.61
C MET A 51 3.15 -6.95 -7.49
N ALA A 52 1.96 -6.48 -7.84
CA ALA A 52 0.75 -7.28 -7.89
C ALA A 52 0.25 -7.42 -9.33
N GLN A 53 -0.65 -8.38 -9.55
CA GLN A 53 -1.39 -8.51 -10.80
C GLN A 53 -2.87 -8.28 -10.56
N THR A 54 -3.54 -7.70 -11.54
CA THR A 54 -5.01 -7.71 -11.58
C THR A 54 -5.51 -9.15 -11.64
N ASP A 55 -6.70 -9.41 -11.11
CA ASP A 55 -7.22 -10.76 -10.91
C ASP A 55 -8.57 -11.01 -11.58
N VAL A 56 -9.28 -9.95 -11.98
CA VAL A 56 -10.58 -10.04 -12.67
C VAL A 56 -10.68 -9.07 -13.84
N TYR A 57 -11.71 -9.27 -14.64
CA TYR A 57 -12.25 -8.29 -15.58
C TYR A 57 -13.47 -7.62 -14.95
N ILE A 58 -13.62 -6.31 -15.16
CA ILE A 58 -14.76 -5.52 -14.70
C ILE A 58 -15.46 -4.84 -15.86
N GLU A 59 -16.80 -4.79 -15.77
CA GLU A 59 -17.64 -4.08 -16.72
C GLU A 59 -18.59 -3.12 -15.99
N PRO A 60 -18.80 -1.91 -16.52
CA PRO A 60 -19.76 -0.98 -15.96
C PRO A 60 -21.16 -1.60 -15.90
N LYS A 61 -21.82 -1.47 -14.74
CA LYS A 61 -23.26 -1.70 -14.64
C LYS A 61 -23.98 -0.65 -15.45
N GLU A 62 -24.95 -1.04 -16.27
CA GLU A 62 -25.60 -0.13 -17.23
C GLU A 62 -26.16 1.14 -16.56
N ALA A 63 -26.89 0.98 -15.45
CA ALA A 63 -27.45 2.10 -14.68
C ALA A 63 -26.41 3.03 -14.02
N LYS A 64 -25.12 2.67 -14.03
CA LYS A 64 -24.02 3.41 -13.42
C LYS A 64 -22.85 3.66 -14.37
N ARG A 65 -23.05 3.49 -15.68
CA ARG A 65 -21.99 3.61 -16.69
C ARG A 65 -21.20 4.92 -16.60
N HIS A 66 -21.90 6.05 -16.50
CA HIS A 66 -21.26 7.36 -16.31
C HIS A 66 -20.35 7.42 -15.06
N LEU A 67 -20.83 6.91 -13.92
CA LEU A 67 -20.02 6.87 -12.69
C LEU A 67 -18.82 5.94 -12.84
N ALA A 68 -19.04 4.77 -13.43
CA ALA A 68 -17.99 3.79 -13.70
C ALA A 68 -16.87 4.42 -14.54
N ASP A 69 -17.21 5.09 -15.65
CA ASP A 69 -16.23 5.75 -16.50
C ASP A 69 -15.47 6.87 -15.76
N SER A 70 -16.17 7.72 -14.98
CA SER A 70 -15.51 8.74 -14.15
C SER A 70 -14.55 8.16 -13.09
N TYR A 71 -14.83 6.96 -12.58
CA TYR A 71 -13.94 6.26 -11.66
C TYR A 71 -12.76 5.61 -12.39
N TRP A 72 -12.94 5.19 -13.63
CA TRP A 72 -11.87 4.61 -14.44
C TRP A 72 -10.83 5.66 -14.84
N GLU A 73 -11.24 6.90 -15.10
CA GLU A 73 -10.32 8.03 -15.35
C GLU A 73 -9.36 8.29 -14.16
N GLN A 74 -9.71 7.79 -12.97
CA GLN A 74 -8.92 7.89 -11.76
C GLN A 74 -8.10 6.62 -11.47
N CYS A 75 -7.95 5.70 -12.43
CA CYS A 75 -7.12 4.51 -12.27
C CYS A 75 -5.63 4.86 -12.06
N SER A 76 -4.90 3.98 -11.38
CA SER A 76 -3.46 4.16 -11.14
C SER A 76 -2.75 2.82 -11.20
N SER A 77 -1.46 2.86 -11.54
CA SER A 77 -0.59 1.70 -11.41
C SER A 77 -0.26 1.43 -9.95
N MET A 78 -0.25 2.43 -9.06
CA MET A 78 -0.04 2.24 -7.62
C MET A 78 -1.37 2.28 -6.87
N LEU A 79 -1.62 1.31 -5.98
CA LEU A 79 -2.84 1.20 -5.20
C LEU A 79 -2.55 1.03 -3.70
N LEU A 80 -3.47 1.53 -2.86
CA LEU A 80 -3.44 1.45 -1.39
C LEU A 80 -4.70 0.80 -0.84
N PRO A 81 -4.64 0.02 0.25
CA PRO A 81 -5.82 -0.63 0.81
C PRO A 81 -6.69 0.39 1.53
N HIS A 82 -7.98 0.41 1.19
CA HIS A 82 -9.02 1.03 2.03
C HIS A 82 -9.27 0.21 3.30
N ARG A 83 -8.92 -1.08 3.29
CA ARG A 83 -9.08 -1.97 4.44
C ARG A 83 -8.02 -3.07 4.43
N LEU A 84 -7.43 -3.36 5.59
CA LEU A 84 -6.29 -4.28 5.66
C LEU A 84 -6.39 -5.18 6.88
N ARG A 85 -6.44 -6.50 6.71
CA ARG A 85 -6.38 -7.46 7.84
C ARG A 85 -4.93 -7.57 8.28
N LEU A 86 -4.52 -6.85 9.32
CA LEU A 86 -3.12 -6.68 9.68
C LEU A 86 -2.41 -8.01 9.99
N ASN A 87 -3.12 -8.98 10.55
CA ASN A 87 -2.57 -10.30 10.86
C ASN A 87 -2.29 -11.19 9.64
N LEU A 88 -2.91 -10.89 8.49
CA LEU A 88 -2.73 -11.66 7.25
C LEU A 88 -2.04 -10.85 6.15
N ALA A 89 -2.09 -9.53 6.24
CA ALA A 89 -1.51 -8.61 5.27
C ALA A 89 0.01 -8.69 5.26
N ARG A 90 0.56 -8.50 4.06
CA ARG A 90 1.99 -8.57 3.76
C ARG A 90 2.52 -7.24 3.22
N VAL A 91 1.66 -6.46 2.57
CA VAL A 91 2.01 -5.21 1.87
C VAL A 91 0.96 -4.14 2.15
N ILE A 92 1.38 -2.88 2.08
CA ILE A 92 0.56 -1.68 2.24
C ILE A 92 0.37 -0.97 0.91
N ALA A 93 1.37 -0.97 0.04
CA ALA A 93 1.25 -0.43 -1.30
C ALA A 93 1.58 -1.51 -2.32
N VAL A 94 0.85 -1.51 -3.42
CA VAL A 94 1.17 -2.36 -4.57
C VAL A 94 1.27 -1.52 -5.82
N THR A 95 2.12 -1.95 -6.75
CA THR A 95 2.15 -1.48 -8.13
C THR A 95 1.64 -2.56 -9.05
N LEU A 96 1.01 -2.15 -10.13
CA LEU A 96 0.49 -2.97 -11.21
C LEU A 96 1.27 -2.66 -12.50
N PRO A 97 1.44 -3.64 -13.40
CA PRO A 97 2.02 -3.41 -14.72
C PRO A 97 1.24 -2.38 -15.55
N GLU A 98 -0.08 -2.35 -15.37
CA GLU A 98 -1.00 -1.43 -16.05
C GLU A 98 -1.91 -0.73 -15.04
N PRO A 99 -2.28 0.55 -15.26
CA PRO A 99 -3.21 1.25 -14.39
C PRO A 99 -4.56 0.55 -14.26
N ALA A 100 -5.05 0.43 -13.04
CA ALA A 100 -6.35 -0.19 -12.78
C ALA A 100 -7.05 0.47 -11.58
N VAL A 101 -8.27 0.02 -11.32
CA VAL A 101 -8.98 0.26 -10.06
C VAL A 101 -9.01 -1.01 -9.23
N GLY A 102 -9.36 -0.89 -7.96
CA GLY A 102 -9.55 -2.05 -7.10
C GLY A 102 -10.78 -1.97 -6.22
N SER A 103 -11.21 -3.15 -5.75
CA SER A 103 -12.41 -3.25 -4.94
C SER A 103 -12.13 -2.93 -3.46
N ILE A 104 -10.92 -3.20 -2.98
CA ILE A 104 -10.39 -2.71 -1.69
C ILE A 104 -9.16 -1.84 -1.87
N TRP A 105 -8.58 -1.88 -3.07
CA TRP A 105 -7.41 -1.12 -3.42
C TRP A 105 -7.83 0.20 -4.09
N THR A 106 -7.51 1.29 -3.44
CA THR A 106 -7.76 2.67 -3.85
C THR A 106 -6.61 3.14 -4.73
N PRO A 107 -6.87 3.65 -5.94
CA PRO A 107 -5.84 4.26 -6.76
C PRO A 107 -5.11 5.38 -6.02
N CYS A 108 -3.79 5.35 -6.08
CA CYS A 108 -2.91 6.39 -5.58
C CYS A 108 -1.99 6.76 -6.73
N ARG A 109 -2.20 7.93 -7.34
CA ARG A 109 -1.45 8.39 -8.52
C ARG A 109 -0.47 9.47 -8.09
N PRO A 110 0.83 9.17 -7.95
CA PRO A 110 1.83 10.19 -7.68
C PRO A 110 1.78 11.31 -8.73
N ARG A 111 1.88 12.56 -8.29
CA ARG A 111 1.89 13.73 -9.19
C ARG A 111 3.17 13.80 -10.01
N ASP A 112 4.27 13.36 -9.42
CA ASP A 112 5.51 13.03 -10.12
C ASP A 112 5.58 11.51 -10.31
N PRO A 113 5.42 10.97 -11.53
CA PRO A 113 5.54 9.53 -11.78
C PRO A 113 6.90 8.96 -11.34
N GLY A 114 7.96 9.76 -11.32
CA GLY A 114 9.32 9.37 -10.93
C GLY A 114 9.43 8.93 -9.47
N ILE A 115 8.53 9.38 -8.58
CA ILE A 115 8.56 8.99 -7.16
C ILE A 115 7.74 7.72 -6.87
N THR A 116 7.04 7.14 -7.86
CA THR A 116 6.12 6.01 -7.64
C THR A 116 6.80 4.82 -6.94
N LYS A 117 7.99 4.45 -7.41
CA LYS A 117 8.76 3.31 -6.87
C LYS A 117 9.25 3.60 -5.46
N ALA A 118 9.84 4.78 -5.24
CA ALA A 118 10.32 5.22 -3.93
C ALA A 118 9.19 5.25 -2.90
N LEU A 119 8.03 5.81 -3.29
CA LEU A 119 6.86 5.91 -2.43
C LEU A 119 6.26 4.53 -2.11
N CYS A 120 6.16 3.64 -3.10
CA CYS A 120 5.69 2.26 -2.86
C CYS A 120 6.64 1.51 -1.92
N LEU A 121 7.95 1.66 -2.10
CA LEU A 121 8.97 1.05 -1.25
C LEU A 121 8.89 1.59 0.19
N TYR A 122 8.78 2.90 0.36
CA TYR A 122 8.60 3.53 1.67
C TYR A 122 7.33 3.06 2.35
N LEU A 123 6.18 3.04 1.67
CA LEU A 123 4.93 2.61 2.29
C LEU A 123 4.96 1.14 2.72
N ASN A 124 5.80 0.30 2.10
CA ASN A 124 6.03 -1.09 2.53
C ASN A 124 7.16 -1.26 3.55
N SER A 125 7.85 -0.19 3.94
CA SER A 125 8.83 -0.20 5.03
C SER A 125 8.17 -0.17 6.41
N THR A 126 8.95 -0.43 7.46
CA THR A 126 8.52 -0.33 8.85
C THR A 126 8.08 1.11 9.22
N PRO A 127 8.81 2.19 8.85
CA PRO A 127 8.30 3.56 9.01
C PRO A 127 6.99 3.84 8.27
N GLY A 128 6.85 3.32 7.04
CA GLY A 128 5.61 3.46 6.28
C GLY A 128 4.43 2.74 6.94
N LEU A 129 4.65 1.54 7.47
CA LEU A 129 3.67 0.81 8.28
C LEU A 129 3.30 1.58 9.54
N LEU A 130 4.27 2.17 10.24
CA LEU A 130 4.01 2.99 11.41
C LEU A 130 3.12 4.20 11.07
N SER A 131 3.36 4.87 9.94
CA SER A 131 2.52 5.97 9.43
C SER A 131 1.07 5.51 9.20
N LEU A 132 0.89 4.34 8.55
CA LEU A 132 -0.44 3.75 8.34
C LEU A 132 -1.14 3.43 9.67
N LEU A 133 -0.43 2.76 10.60
CA LEU A 133 -1.00 2.35 11.88
C LEU A 133 -1.32 3.55 12.77
N GLY A 134 -0.54 4.62 12.73
CA GLY A 134 -0.83 5.86 13.44
C GLY A 134 -2.10 6.58 12.94
N ALA A 135 -2.48 6.34 11.69
CA ALA A 135 -3.66 6.95 11.07
C ALA A 135 -4.91 6.06 11.08
N ARG A 136 -4.83 4.84 11.62
CA ARG A 136 -5.92 3.83 11.55
C ARG A 136 -7.15 4.22 12.37
N ASP A 137 -8.32 3.77 11.93
CA ASP A 137 -9.50 3.69 12.80
C ASP A 137 -9.35 2.52 13.79
N ASN A 138 -9.62 2.76 15.07
CA ASN A 138 -9.46 1.79 16.15
C ASN A 138 -10.72 0.95 16.43
N ARG A 139 -11.80 1.07 15.64
CA ARG A 139 -13.03 0.28 15.84
C ARG A 139 -12.82 -1.23 15.76
N VAL A 140 -12.01 -1.69 14.81
CA VAL A 140 -11.59 -3.10 14.66
C VAL A 140 -10.08 -3.10 14.48
N PRO A 141 -9.29 -3.14 15.57
CA PRO A 141 -7.86 -2.88 15.52
C PRO A 141 -7.09 -3.75 14.51
N SER A 142 -7.43 -5.03 14.38
CA SER A 142 -6.76 -5.94 13.44
C SER A 142 -7.32 -5.93 12.02
N TYR A 143 -8.40 -5.19 11.78
CA TYR A 143 -8.97 -4.99 10.44
C TYR A 143 -9.44 -3.56 10.20
N PRO A 144 -8.52 -2.56 10.34
CA PRO A 144 -8.85 -1.16 10.23
C PRO A 144 -9.31 -0.81 8.81
N SER A 145 -10.17 0.20 8.74
CA SER A 145 -10.53 0.90 7.51
C SER A 145 -9.83 2.25 7.45
N PHE A 146 -9.42 2.65 6.25
CA PHE A 146 -8.72 3.90 5.97
C PHE A 146 -9.57 4.74 5.03
N SER A 147 -10.22 5.78 5.57
CA SER A 147 -10.99 6.71 4.74
C SER A 147 -10.10 7.38 3.68
N LEU A 148 -10.70 7.98 2.64
CA LEU A 148 -9.91 8.72 1.65
C LEU A 148 -9.13 9.87 2.29
N ASP A 149 -9.70 10.52 3.30
CA ASP A 149 -9.02 11.59 4.03
C ASP A 149 -7.87 11.04 4.89
N THR A 150 -8.07 9.87 5.50
CA THR A 150 -7.00 9.13 6.20
C THR A 150 -5.85 8.79 5.26
N LEU A 151 -6.14 8.28 4.06
CA LEU A 151 -5.11 7.98 3.06
C LEU A 151 -4.37 9.26 2.63
N ARG A 152 -5.09 10.37 2.41
CA ARG A 152 -4.48 11.68 2.08
C ARG A 152 -3.63 12.24 3.20
N SER A 153 -3.97 11.96 4.46
CA SER A 153 -3.23 12.45 5.63
C SER A 153 -2.04 11.58 6.03
N LEU A 154 -1.82 10.41 5.40
CA LEU A 154 -0.66 9.56 5.69
C LEU A 154 0.61 10.39 5.53
N THR A 155 1.49 10.34 6.53
CA THR A 155 2.77 11.05 6.47
C THR A 155 3.75 10.25 5.64
N ALA A 156 4.40 10.90 4.69
CA ALA A 156 5.47 10.32 3.88
C ALA A 156 6.59 11.35 3.65
N PRO A 157 7.85 10.91 3.45
CA PRO A 157 8.92 11.79 2.99
C PRO A 157 8.55 12.45 1.67
N ASP A 158 8.92 13.71 1.52
CA ASP A 158 8.81 14.40 0.25
C ASP A 158 9.89 13.91 -0.72
N PHE A 159 9.58 12.80 -1.41
CA PHE A 159 10.46 12.24 -2.42
C PHE A 159 10.66 13.16 -3.63
N THR A 160 9.91 14.26 -3.75
CA THR A 160 10.17 15.27 -4.79
C THR A 160 11.39 16.14 -4.46
N GLU A 161 11.85 16.15 -3.21
CA GLU A 161 13.07 16.84 -2.80
C GLU A 161 14.34 15.99 -2.98
N LEU A 162 14.20 14.68 -3.24
CA LEU A 162 15.35 13.82 -3.51
C LEU A 162 16.00 14.17 -4.86
N GLY A 163 17.33 14.11 -4.90
CA GLY A 163 18.09 14.18 -6.14
C GLY A 163 17.90 12.94 -7.02
N ASP A 164 18.28 13.05 -8.29
CA ASP A 164 18.12 11.97 -9.27
C ASP A 164 18.84 10.69 -8.84
N ALA A 165 20.02 10.81 -8.23
CA ALA A 165 20.80 9.67 -7.76
C ALA A 165 20.08 8.88 -6.66
N GLU A 166 19.46 9.56 -5.68
CA GLU A 166 18.67 8.90 -4.63
C GLU A 166 17.39 8.28 -5.19
N ARG A 167 16.72 8.95 -6.13
CA ARG A 167 15.54 8.43 -6.80
C ARG A 167 15.86 7.17 -7.61
N ASP A 168 16.96 7.18 -8.36
CA ASP A 168 17.43 6.04 -9.15
C ASP A 168 17.83 4.88 -8.24
N LEU A 169 18.51 5.16 -7.12
CA LEU A 169 18.85 4.14 -6.11
C LEU A 169 17.58 3.47 -5.57
N LEU A 170 16.59 4.25 -5.11
CA LEU A 170 15.32 3.71 -4.61
C LEU A 170 14.54 2.98 -5.69
N GLY A 171 14.56 3.49 -6.94
CA GLY A 171 13.95 2.85 -8.10
C GLY A 171 14.56 1.50 -8.42
N GLY A 172 15.89 1.38 -8.40
CA GLY A 172 16.61 0.12 -8.63
C GLY A 172 16.36 -0.90 -7.53
N TRP A 173 16.36 -0.48 -6.27
CA TRP A 173 16.00 -1.36 -5.15
C TRP A 173 14.55 -1.82 -5.23
N PHE A 174 13.64 -0.94 -5.61
CA PHE A 174 12.26 -1.32 -5.88
C PHE A 174 12.19 -2.42 -6.93
N ASP A 175 12.84 -2.25 -8.09
CA ASP A 175 12.79 -3.24 -9.16
C ASP A 175 13.33 -4.61 -8.72
N TRP A 176 14.36 -4.63 -7.88
CA TRP A 176 14.94 -5.85 -7.33
C TRP A 176 14.06 -6.51 -6.25
N LEU A 177 13.35 -5.72 -5.43
CA LEU A 177 12.52 -6.20 -4.32
C LEU A 177 11.07 -6.48 -4.71
N ALA A 178 10.56 -5.87 -5.79
CA ALA A 178 9.12 -5.76 -6.04
C ALA A 178 8.42 -7.11 -6.19
N ASN A 179 9.11 -8.14 -6.68
CA ASN A 179 8.56 -9.50 -6.84
C ASN A 179 8.88 -10.44 -5.68
N GLN A 180 9.62 -9.99 -4.66
CA GLN A 180 9.95 -10.83 -3.52
C GLN A 180 8.72 -11.02 -2.64
N THR A 181 8.46 -12.27 -2.26
CA THR A 181 7.35 -12.60 -1.36
C THR A 181 7.70 -12.14 0.05
N MET A 182 6.85 -11.27 0.60
CA MET A 182 6.93 -10.76 1.96
C MET A 182 6.14 -11.66 2.91
N LEU A 183 6.58 -11.76 4.16
CA LEU A 183 5.84 -12.46 5.21
C LEU A 183 4.70 -11.58 5.75
N PRO A 184 3.66 -12.19 6.35
CA PRO A 184 2.60 -11.42 7.01
C PRO A 184 3.18 -10.52 8.12
N PHE A 185 2.54 -9.37 8.40
CA PHE A 185 3.05 -8.41 9.38
C PHE A 185 3.38 -9.00 10.77
N PRO A 186 2.65 -9.99 11.33
CA PRO A 186 3.08 -10.65 12.57
C PRO A 186 4.47 -11.30 12.52
N LYS A 187 4.93 -11.67 11.33
CA LYS A 187 6.24 -12.28 11.06
C LYS A 187 7.23 -11.33 10.41
N MET A 188 6.92 -10.04 10.31
CA MET A 188 7.76 -9.10 9.56
C MET A 188 9.16 -8.92 10.14
N HIS A 189 9.36 -9.22 11.42
CA HIS A 189 10.69 -9.19 12.02
C HIS A 189 11.62 -10.28 11.48
N GLU A 190 11.08 -11.37 10.94
CA GLU A 190 11.78 -12.47 10.27
C GLU A 190 11.85 -12.30 8.73
N ASP A 191 11.21 -11.26 8.19
CA ASP A 191 11.06 -11.06 6.75
C ASP A 191 12.34 -10.46 6.14
N PRO A 192 13.08 -11.21 5.30
CA PRO A 192 14.31 -10.71 4.68
C PRO A 192 14.05 -9.60 3.68
N ALA A 193 12.94 -9.65 2.94
CA ALA A 193 12.60 -8.62 1.95
C ALA A 193 12.24 -7.31 2.64
N ARG A 194 11.44 -7.36 3.72
CA ARG A 194 11.16 -6.15 4.50
C ARG A 194 12.40 -5.59 5.16
N ARG A 195 13.31 -6.44 5.64
CA ARG A 195 14.59 -5.98 6.16
C ARG A 195 15.38 -5.17 5.13
N GLN A 196 15.46 -5.66 3.90
CA GLN A 196 16.15 -4.94 2.82
C GLN A 196 15.44 -3.64 2.45
N ILE A 197 14.10 -3.62 2.44
CA ILE A 197 13.34 -2.36 2.28
C ILE A 197 13.72 -1.37 3.39
N ASP A 198 13.72 -1.80 4.65
CA ASP A 198 14.05 -0.95 5.79
C ASP A 198 15.48 -0.41 5.72
N ASP A 199 16.46 -1.24 5.35
CA ASP A 199 17.86 -0.85 5.23
C ASP A 199 18.03 0.25 4.18
N VAL A 200 17.39 0.09 3.02
CA VAL A 200 17.44 1.06 1.91
C VAL A 200 16.70 2.36 2.25
N VAL A 201 15.52 2.27 2.88
CA VAL A 201 14.77 3.45 3.34
C VAL A 201 15.55 4.20 4.41
N SER A 202 16.18 3.48 5.35
CA SER A 202 16.99 4.07 6.41
C SER A 202 18.19 4.80 5.83
N GLN A 203 18.87 4.21 4.85
CA GLN A 203 19.97 4.87 4.15
C GLN A 203 19.51 6.16 3.44
N ALA A 204 18.41 6.11 2.69
CA ALA A 204 17.92 7.25 1.91
C ALA A 204 17.43 8.40 2.81
N LEU A 205 16.82 8.08 3.95
CA LEU A 205 16.23 9.07 4.86
C LEU A 205 17.16 9.44 6.04
N GLY A 206 18.33 8.81 6.15
CA GLY A 206 19.24 9.02 7.26
C GLY A 206 18.69 8.55 8.62
N LEU A 207 17.88 7.48 8.62
CA LEU A 207 17.36 6.87 9.86
C LEU A 207 18.38 5.88 10.42
N ASP A 208 18.38 5.70 11.74
CA ASP A 208 19.17 4.65 12.39
C ASP A 208 18.58 3.26 12.08
N PRO A 209 19.33 2.37 11.39
CA PRO A 209 18.84 1.04 11.04
C PRO A 209 18.49 0.17 12.24
N GLU A 210 19.18 0.31 13.39
CA GLU A 210 18.88 -0.50 14.58
C GLU A 210 17.59 -0.02 15.25
N TRP A 211 17.33 1.28 15.22
CA TRP A 211 16.05 1.83 15.67
C TRP A 211 14.90 1.31 14.80
N VAL A 212 15.05 1.31 13.47
CA VAL A 212 14.05 0.75 12.56
C VAL A 212 13.86 -0.76 12.79
N ALA A 213 14.95 -1.52 12.99
CA ALA A 213 14.87 -2.94 13.32
C ALA A 213 14.12 -3.19 14.64
N THR A 214 14.32 -2.33 15.63
CA THR A 214 13.58 -2.36 16.90
C THR A 214 12.09 -2.12 16.68
N LEU A 215 11.73 -1.06 15.95
CA LEU A 215 10.33 -0.80 15.61
C LEU A 215 9.68 -1.97 14.89
N ARG A 216 10.38 -2.63 13.96
CA ARG A 216 9.86 -3.79 13.23
C ARG A 216 9.55 -4.96 14.17
N ARG A 217 10.39 -5.20 15.18
CA ARG A 217 10.15 -6.24 16.20
C ARG A 217 8.94 -5.90 17.07
N GLU A 218 8.83 -4.66 17.53
CA GLU A 218 7.74 -4.22 18.40
C GLU A 218 6.39 -4.20 17.67
N LEU A 219 6.34 -3.64 16.47
CA LEU A 219 5.13 -3.62 15.65
C LEU A 219 4.66 -5.03 15.28
N ALA A 220 5.56 -6.00 15.10
CA ALA A 220 5.18 -7.39 14.80
C ALA A 220 4.43 -8.05 15.97
N ARG A 221 4.68 -7.59 17.19
CA ARG A 221 4.07 -8.07 18.45
C ARG A 221 2.85 -7.28 18.86
N GLU A 222 2.59 -6.14 18.22
CA GLU A 222 1.48 -5.27 18.57
C GLU A 222 0.15 -6.07 18.43
N PRO A 223 -0.78 -6.00 19.42
CA PRO A 223 -1.96 -6.88 19.44
C PRO A 223 -2.89 -6.75 18.23
N SER A 224 -3.00 -5.54 17.67
CA SER A 224 -3.77 -5.28 16.45
C SER A 224 -3.10 -5.87 15.21
N VAL A 225 -1.77 -6.02 15.21
CA VAL A 225 -1.03 -6.67 14.13
C VAL A 225 -1.04 -8.19 14.29
N SER A 226 -0.71 -8.70 15.46
CA SER A 226 -0.49 -10.14 15.72
C SER A 226 -1.77 -10.95 15.94
N ASP A 227 -2.91 -10.30 16.16
CA ASP A 227 -4.16 -10.93 16.65
C ASP A 227 -3.94 -11.74 17.95
N ALA A 228 -2.82 -11.51 18.65
CA ALA A 228 -2.61 -12.03 19.99
C ALA A 228 -3.63 -11.35 20.90
N LYS A 229 -4.44 -12.14 21.62
CA LYS A 229 -5.20 -11.60 22.75
C LYS A 229 -4.21 -10.83 23.61
N ALA A 230 -4.49 -9.57 23.94
CA ALA A 230 -3.77 -8.87 24.99
C ALA A 230 -3.84 -9.76 26.23
N GLY A 231 -2.77 -10.49 26.52
CA GLY A 231 -2.71 -11.35 27.69
C GLY A 231 -2.82 -10.46 28.93
N PRO A 232 -3.43 -10.92 30.03
CA PRO A 232 -3.23 -10.26 31.30
C PRO A 232 -1.77 -10.49 31.65
N ASN A 233 -0.93 -9.45 31.62
CA ASN A 233 0.36 -9.40 32.33
C ASN A 233 1.01 -8.04 32.08
N LEU A 234 0.58 -7.06 32.87
CA LEU A 234 1.45 -6.02 33.39
C LEU A 234 1.20 -6.00 34.91
N GLU A 235 1.89 -6.89 35.61
CA GLU A 235 2.32 -6.69 37.01
C GLU A 235 3.85 -6.59 37.00
#